data_AF-A0A9Q3CII7-F1
#
_entry.id   AF-A0A9Q3CII7-F1
#
_cell.length_a   1.000
_cell.length_b   1.000
_cell.length_c   1.000
_cell.angle_alpha   90.00
_cell.angle_beta   90.00
_cell.angle_gamma   90.00
#
_symmetry.space_group_name_H-M   'P 1'
#
loop_
_entity.id
_entity.type
_entity.pdbx_description
1 polymer ?
#
loop_
_entity_poly.entity_id
_entity_poly.type
_entity_poly.pdbx_seq_one_letter_code
_entity_poly.pdbx_strand_id
1 'polypeptide(L)'
;MVVNTPNYYYYNISDKDLKDNSNIPILNATNYSEWYRRTQIHLKSKDPLDVCLNSIPSEATPAVVNKWKKAICDAVSFISSKIDPSVFIEVVDDDTMEYAHLLWEKMNKQYA
;
A
#
# COMPACT_ATOMS: atom_id res chain seq x y z
N MET A 1 -5.77 -11.05 36.94
CA MET A 1 -5.77 -9.98 35.91
C MET A 1 -4.86 -10.47 34.79
N VAL A 2 -5.45 -10.89 33.67
CA VAL A 2 -4.67 -11.31 32.49
C VAL A 2 -4.42 -10.05 31.67
N VAL A 3 -3.16 -9.66 31.56
CA VAL A 3 -2.74 -8.49 30.79
C VAL A 3 -2.72 -8.91 29.32
N ASN A 4 -3.69 -8.45 28.53
CA ASN A 4 -3.68 -8.63 27.08
C ASN A 4 -2.59 -7.72 26.49
N THR A 5 -1.43 -8.28 26.17
CA THR A 5 -0.46 -7.64 25.28
C THR A 5 -0.91 -7.81 23.84
N PRO A 6 -1.04 -6.72 23.05
CA PRO A 6 -1.39 -6.84 21.64
C PRO A 6 -0.28 -7.58 20.88
N ASN A 7 -0.66 -8.62 20.15
CA ASN A 7 0.21 -9.32 19.20
C ASN A 7 0.45 -8.39 18.02
N TYR A 8 1.59 -7.71 18.01
CA TYR A 8 2.11 -7.08 16.81
C TYR A 8 2.58 -8.20 15.87
N TYR A 9 1.80 -8.48 14.83
CA TYR A 9 2.22 -9.36 13.76
C TYR A 9 3.36 -8.69 12.99
N TYR A 10 4.60 -9.03 13.33
CA TYR A 10 5.74 -8.75 12.47
C TYR A 10 5.62 -9.63 11.23
N TYR A 11 5.22 -9.04 10.10
CA TYR A 11 5.39 -9.69 8.81
C TYR A 11 6.89 -9.85 8.55
N ASN A 12 7.39 -11.07 8.71
CA ASN A 12 8.72 -11.46 8.22
C ASN A 12 8.67 -11.45 6.69
N ILE A 13 8.90 -10.28 6.09
CA ILE A 13 9.14 -10.16 4.66
C ILE A 13 10.49 -10.83 4.39
N SER A 14 10.48 -11.90 3.60
CA SER A 14 11.68 -12.59 3.16
C SER A 14 12.55 -11.62 2.34
N ASP A 15 13.88 -11.60 2.56
CA ASP A 15 14.83 -10.77 1.81
C ASP A 15 14.74 -10.93 0.28
N LYS A 16 14.13 -12.04 -0.20
CA LYS A 16 13.84 -12.25 -1.63
C LYS A 16 12.68 -11.42 -2.17
N ASP A 17 11.71 -11.05 -1.33
CA ASP A 17 10.53 -10.26 -1.73
C ASP A 17 10.85 -8.76 -1.78
N LEU A 18 11.97 -8.33 -1.18
CA LEU A 18 12.45 -6.94 -1.18
C LEU A 18 13.23 -6.54 -2.43
N LYS A 19 13.61 -7.49 -3.31
CA LYS A 19 14.30 -7.18 -4.58
C LYS A 19 13.32 -6.96 -5.72
N ASP A 20 12.32 -6.12 -5.50
CA ASP A 20 11.74 -5.41 -6.64
C ASP A 20 12.77 -4.36 -7.08
N ASN A 21 13.47 -4.67 -8.17
CA ASN A 21 14.48 -3.84 -8.86
C ASN A 21 13.86 -2.58 -9.50
N SER A 22 12.70 -2.16 -9.02
CA SER A 22 12.08 -0.91 -9.41
C SER A 22 12.96 0.25 -8.92
N ASN A 23 13.31 1.13 -9.86
CA ASN A 23 14.07 2.36 -9.58
C ASN A 23 13.17 3.39 -8.85
N ILE A 24 12.34 2.93 -7.91
CA ILE A 24 11.38 3.72 -7.14
C ILE A 24 12.07 4.10 -5.83
N PRO A 25 12.21 5.40 -5.53
CA PRO A 25 12.83 5.85 -4.29
C PRO A 25 11.97 5.43 -3.08
N ILE A 26 12.56 5.45 -1.89
CA ILE A 26 11.78 5.42 -0.65
C ILE A 26 11.13 6.80 -0.47
N LEU A 27 9.81 6.85 -0.27
CA LEU A 27 9.09 8.10 -0.03
C LEU A 27 9.56 8.74 1.28
N ASN A 28 9.87 10.03 1.22
CA ASN A 28 10.10 10.90 2.36
C ASN A 28 9.40 12.25 2.12
N ALA A 29 9.56 13.19 3.06
CA ALA A 29 8.91 14.50 3.02
C ALA A 29 9.27 15.37 1.80
N THR A 30 10.30 15.04 1.01
CA THR A 30 10.85 15.90 -0.04
C THR A 30 10.70 15.38 -1.46
N ASN A 31 10.43 14.07 -1.64
CA ASN A 31 10.48 13.43 -2.95
C ASN A 31 9.13 12.90 -3.45
N TYR A 32 8.02 13.33 -2.85
CA TYR A 32 6.69 12.81 -3.14
C TYR A 32 6.32 12.86 -4.63
N SER A 33 6.59 13.96 -5.33
CA SER A 33 6.27 14.07 -6.78
C SER A 33 6.99 13.03 -7.64
N GLU A 34 8.26 12.73 -7.35
CA GLU A 34 9.02 11.72 -8.07
C GLU A 34 8.56 10.31 -7.70
N TRP A 35 8.40 10.07 -6.39
CA TRP A 35 7.89 8.81 -5.86
C TRP A 35 6.55 8.46 -6.50
N TYR A 36 5.59 9.39 -6.46
CA TYR A 36 4.24 9.21 -6.97
C TYR A 36 4.24 8.75 -8.42
N ARG A 37 4.98 9.45 -9.30
CA ARG A 37 5.04 9.12 -10.74
C ARG A 37 5.62 7.72 -10.97
N ARG A 38 6.71 7.37 -10.28
CA ARG A 38 7.38 6.08 -10.47
C ARG A 38 6.54 4.93 -9.90
N THR A 39 5.94 5.12 -8.74
CA THR A 39 5.01 4.16 -8.11
C THR A 39 3.77 3.95 -8.98
N GLN A 40 3.16 5.02 -9.51
CA GLN A 40 2.00 4.92 -10.40
C GLN A 40 2.33 4.12 -11.68
N ILE A 41 3.49 4.37 -12.30
CA ILE A 41 3.95 3.60 -13.48
C ILE A 41 4.13 2.12 -13.13
N HIS A 42 4.71 1.82 -11.97
CA HIS A 42 4.92 0.44 -11.53
C HIS A 42 3.61 -0.29 -11.27
N LEU A 43 2.71 0.31 -10.48
CA LEU A 43 1.38 -0.26 -10.21
C LEU A 43 0.58 -0.44 -11.50
N LYS A 44 0.70 0.47 -12.48
CA LYS A 44 0.06 0.31 -13.78
C LYS A 44 0.59 -0.91 -14.54
N SER A 45 1.90 -1.17 -14.46
CA SER A 45 2.53 -2.31 -15.15
C SER A 45 2.21 -3.67 -14.53
N LYS A 46 1.72 -3.70 -13.28
CA LYS A 46 1.47 -4.91 -12.51
C LYS A 46 -0.02 -5.26 -12.32
N ASP A 47 -0.93 -4.43 -12.82
CA ASP A 47 -2.41 -4.51 -12.63
C ASP A 47 -3.01 -3.95 -11.31
N PRO A 48 -2.30 -3.69 -10.18
CA PRO A 48 -2.95 -3.22 -8.94
C PRO A 48 -3.28 -1.73 -8.91
N LEU A 49 -2.96 -0.93 -9.94
CA LEU A 49 -3.25 0.51 -9.90
C LEU A 49 -4.75 0.80 -9.70
N ASP A 50 -5.63 -0.02 -10.26
CA ASP A 50 -7.08 0.22 -10.19
C ASP A 50 -7.59 0.24 -8.74
N VAL A 51 -7.08 -0.64 -7.88
CA VAL A 51 -7.49 -0.70 -6.48
C VAL A 51 -6.92 0.43 -5.61
N CYS A 52 -5.90 1.15 -6.10
CA CYS A 52 -5.39 2.38 -5.47
C CYS A 52 -6.20 3.61 -5.87
N LEU A 53 -6.91 3.56 -7.00
CA LEU A 53 -7.68 4.70 -7.51
C LEU A 53 -9.18 4.59 -7.21
N ASN A 54 -9.67 3.37 -7.02
CA ASN A 54 -11.09 3.07 -6.92
C ASN A 54 -11.40 2.15 -5.72
N SER A 55 -12.61 2.27 -5.18
CA SER A 55 -13.18 1.32 -4.21
C SER A 55 -13.77 0.10 -4.91
N ILE A 56 -13.89 -1.04 -4.22
CA ILE A 56 -14.51 -2.25 -4.77
C ILE A 56 -15.92 -1.91 -5.28
N PRO A 57 -16.31 -2.28 -6.51
CA PRO A 57 -17.66 -2.04 -7.01
C PRO A 57 -18.70 -2.74 -6.12
N SER A 58 -19.78 -2.05 -5.77
CA SER A 58 -20.85 -2.57 -4.90
C SER A 58 -21.54 -3.82 -5.47
N GLU A 59 -21.56 -3.96 -6.80
CA GLU A 59 -22.17 -5.08 -7.52
C GLU A 59 -21.14 -6.11 -8.02
N ALA A 60 -19.93 -6.11 -7.44
CA ALA A 60 -18.87 -7.02 -7.85
C ALA A 60 -19.25 -8.49 -7.56
N THR A 61 -18.97 -9.37 -8.52
CA THR A 61 -19.11 -10.81 -8.30
C THR A 61 -18.08 -11.30 -7.28
N PRO A 62 -18.32 -12.43 -6.58
CA PRO A 62 -17.36 -12.98 -5.62
C PRO A 62 -15.95 -13.21 -6.19
N ALA A 63 -15.86 -13.58 -7.48
CA ALA A 63 -14.58 -13.74 -8.17
C ALA A 63 -13.84 -12.41 -8.33
N VAL A 64 -14.55 -11.33 -8.65
CA VAL A 64 -13.99 -9.98 -8.74
C VAL A 64 -13.54 -9.50 -7.38
N VAL A 65 -14.34 -9.72 -6.32
CA VAL A 65 -13.98 -9.36 -4.94
C VAL A 65 -12.68 -10.05 -4.51
N ASN A 66 -12.53 -11.34 -4.80
CA ASN A 66 -11.30 -12.07 -4.46
C ASN A 66 -10.08 -11.56 -5.25
N LYS A 67 -10.23 -11.26 -6.55
CA LYS A 67 -9.16 -10.64 -7.35
C LYS A 67 -8.77 -9.28 -6.77
N TRP A 68 -9.77 -8.48 -6.40
CA TRP A 68 -9.58 -7.15 -5.80
C TRP A 68 -8.85 -7.23 -4.46
N LYS A 69 -9.27 -8.12 -3.55
CA LYS A 69 -8.59 -8.31 -2.26
C LYS A 69 -7.11 -8.65 -2.42
N LYS A 70 -6.79 -9.56 -3.36
CA LYS A 70 -5.40 -9.88 -3.66
C LYS A 70 -4.64 -8.65 -4.18
N ALA A 71 -5.22 -7.92 -5.13
CA ALA A 71 -4.60 -6.71 -5.67
C ALA A 71 -4.41 -5.61 -4.60
N ILE A 72 -5.34 -5.49 -3.64
CA ILE A 72 -5.21 -4.59 -2.49
C ILE A 72 -4.02 -4.99 -1.63
N CYS A 73 -3.91 -6.26 -1.23
CA CYS A 73 -2.78 -6.73 -0.44
C CYS A 73 -1.45 -6.50 -1.17
N ASP A 74 -1.39 -6.80 -2.47
CA ASP A 74 -0.21 -6.57 -3.30
C ASP A 74 0.17 -5.08 -3.36
N ALA A 75 -0.82 -4.19 -3.54
CA ALA A 75 -0.63 -2.75 -3.58
C ALA A 75 -0.14 -2.19 -2.23
N VAL A 76 -0.83 -2.53 -1.13
CA VAL A 76 -0.51 -2.04 0.22
C VAL A 76 0.88 -2.52 0.64
N SER A 77 1.18 -3.81 0.42
CA SER A 77 2.50 -4.38 0.71
C SER A 77 3.61 -3.66 -0.08
N PHE A 78 3.39 -3.46 -1.38
CA PHE A 78 4.33 -2.76 -2.22
C PHE A 78 4.56 -1.31 -1.79
N ILE A 79 3.49 -0.53 -1.62
CA ILE A 79 3.58 0.87 -1.19
C ILE A 79 4.29 0.96 0.16
N SER A 80 3.91 0.12 1.12
CA SER A 80 4.52 0.07 2.45
C SER A 80 6.02 -0.22 2.41
N SER A 81 6.48 -1.06 1.46
CA SER A 81 7.90 -1.34 1.26
C SER A 81 8.70 -0.16 0.68
N LYS A 82 8.01 0.85 0.13
CA LYS A 82 8.59 2.01 -0.56
C LYS A 82 8.30 3.33 0.16
N ILE A 83 7.97 3.30 1.44
CA ILE A 83 7.82 4.51 2.26
C ILE A 83 8.76 4.47 3.47
N ASP A 84 9.24 5.63 3.88
CA ASP A 84 10.04 5.77 5.09
C ASP A 84 9.20 5.44 6.35
N PRO A 85 9.78 4.88 7.42
CA PRO A 85 9.05 4.55 8.64
C PRO A 85 8.27 5.74 9.25
N SER A 86 8.78 6.96 9.14
CA SER A 86 8.07 8.16 9.62
C SER A 86 6.77 8.40 8.83
N VAL A 87 6.84 8.28 7.50
CA VAL A 87 5.68 8.37 6.60
C VAL A 87 4.71 7.22 6.88
N PHE A 88 5.21 6.00 7.08
CA PHE A 88 4.38 4.83 7.39
C PHE A 88 3.46 5.07 8.59
N ILE A 89 4.00 5.58 9.70
CA ILE A 89 3.24 5.84 10.93
C ILE A 89 2.14 6.89 10.70
N GLU A 90 2.37 7.84 9.79
CA GLU A 90 1.41 8.92 9.50
C GLU A 90 0.27 8.43 8.61
N VAL A 91 0.56 7.60 7.60
CA VAL A 91 -0.39 7.24 6.55
C VAL A 91 -1.02 5.86 6.73
N VAL A 92 -0.39 4.93 7.44
CA VAL A 92 -0.89 3.55 7.60
C VAL A 92 -1.65 3.37 8.93
N ASP A 93 -2.88 2.89 8.82
CA ASP A 93 -3.85 2.58 9.87
C ASP A 93 -4.74 1.40 9.43
N ASP A 94 -5.68 0.99 10.28
CA ASP A 94 -6.54 -0.17 10.04
C ASP A 94 -7.31 -0.08 8.71
N ASP A 95 -7.80 1.11 8.36
CA ASP A 95 -8.57 1.33 7.14
C ASP A 95 -7.68 1.28 5.89
N THR A 96 -6.52 1.92 5.95
CA THR A 96 -5.58 1.99 4.82
C THR A 96 -4.83 0.68 4.57
N MET A 97 -4.70 -0.18 5.59
CA MET A 97 -4.23 -1.57 5.44
C MET A 97 -5.24 -2.44 4.70
N GLU A 98 -6.54 -2.22 4.92
CA GLU A 98 -7.62 -2.98 4.29
C GLU A 98 -8.02 -2.42 2.92
N TYR A 99 -7.76 -1.13 2.66
CA TYR A 99 -8.19 -0.43 1.45
C TYR A 99 -7.08 0.42 0.83
N ALA A 100 -6.49 -0.10 -0.25
CA ALA A 100 -5.39 0.57 -0.97
C ALA A 100 -5.75 1.98 -1.48
N HIS A 101 -7.01 2.23 -1.87
CA HIS A 101 -7.45 3.55 -2.31
C HIS A 101 -7.43 4.59 -1.19
N LEU A 102 -7.72 4.19 0.06
CA LEU A 102 -7.65 5.09 1.22
C LEU A 102 -6.20 5.42 1.54
N LEU A 103 -5.30 4.45 1.45
CA LEU A 103 -3.86 4.68 1.60
C LEU A 103 -3.37 5.70 0.57
N TRP A 104 -3.70 5.47 -0.70
CA TRP A 104 -3.32 6.34 -1.80
C TRP A 104 -3.87 7.77 -1.64
N GLU A 105 -5.15 7.89 -1.28
CA GLU A 105 -5.80 9.18 -1.03
C GLU A 105 -5.13 9.94 0.13
N LYS A 106 -4.85 9.26 1.24
CA LYS A 106 -4.22 9.88 2.43
C LYS A 106 -2.82 10.39 2.12
N MET A 107 -2.02 9.60 1.39
CA MET A 107 -0.70 10.03 0.91
C MET A 107 -0.80 11.28 0.02
N ASN A 108 -1.76 11.30 -0.91
CA ASN A 108 -1.96 12.46 -1.78
C ASN A 108 -2.39 13.70 -0.98
N LYS A 109 -3.29 13.57 -0.01
CA LYS A 109 -3.73 14.69 0.84
C LYS A 109 -2.59 15.29 1.66
N GLN A 110 -1.63 14.47 2.08
CA GLN A 110 -0.58 14.90 2.99
C GLN A 110 0.63 15.51 2.27
N TYR A 111 0.96 15.04 1.06
CA TYR A 111 2.22 15.39 0.41
C TYR A 111 2.10 15.98 -1.01
N ALA A 112 0.89 16.05 -1.61
CA ALA A 112 0.64 16.69 -2.90
C ALA A 112 0.29 18.18 -2.76
#